data_AF-A0A432MM59-F1
#
_entry.id   AF-A0A432MM59-F1
#
_cell.length_a   1.000
_cell.length_b   1.000
_cell.length_c   1.000
_cell.angle_alpha   90.00
_cell.angle_beta   90.00
_cell.angle_gamma   90.00
#
_symmetry.space_group_name_H-M   'P 1'
#
loop_
_entity.id
_entity.type
_entity.pdbx_description
1 polymer ?
#
loop_
_entity_poly.entity_id
_entity_poly.type
_entity_poly.pdbx_seq_one_letter_code
_entity_poly.pdbx_strand_id
1 'polypeptide(L)' 'MTDHNPGWKAARSLHPGGVNVLFCDGHVDFIQETVDPTVWRGLSTRSRGEVISSEAY' A
#
# COMPACT_ATOMS: atom_id res chain seq x y z
N MET A 1 -22.51 13.18 -16.99
CA MET A 1 -21.67 13.49 -15.82
C MET A 1 -20.44 12.63 -15.94
N THR A 2 -19.28 13.22 -16.20
CA THR A 2 -18.01 12.50 -16.30
C THR A 2 -17.63 12.02 -14.92
N ASP A 3 -17.54 10.70 -14.74
CA ASP A 3 -17.07 10.13 -13.49
C ASP A 3 -15.68 10.68 -13.17
N HIS A 4 -15.61 11.25 -12.00
CA HIS A 4 -14.42 11.77 -11.36
C HIS A 4 -13.35 10.66 -11.36
N ASN A 5 -12.16 11.00 -11.88
CA ASN A 5 -10.94 10.21 -11.81
C ASN A 5 -10.94 9.38 -10.52
N PRO A 6 -10.93 8.04 -10.57
CA PRO A 6 -10.91 7.23 -9.36
C PRO A 6 -9.61 7.56 -8.65
N GLY A 7 -9.72 8.47 -7.68
CA GLY A 7 -8.58 9.09 -7.01
C GLY A 7 -7.61 7.97 -6.62
N TRP A 8 -6.32 8.19 -6.83
CA TRP A 8 -5.35 7.18 -6.47
C TRP A 8 -5.36 6.98 -4.95
N LYS A 9 -6.20 6.04 -4.47
CA LYS A 9 -6.52 5.86 -3.04
C LYS A 9 -5.49 5.02 -2.27
N ALA A 10 -4.45 4.54 -2.95
CA ALA A 10 -3.41 3.70 -2.37
C ALA A 10 -2.09 3.99 -3.08
N ALA A 11 -0.97 3.84 -2.36
CA ALA A 11 0.36 3.89 -2.99
C ALA A 11 0.45 2.80 -4.07
N ARG A 12 0.96 3.15 -5.26
CA ARG A 12 1.06 2.22 -6.39
C ARG A 12 2.03 2.75 -7.41
N SER A 13 2.60 1.84 -8.20
CA SER A 13 3.45 2.15 -9.34
C SER A 13 3.00 1.33 -10.55
N LEU A 14 3.31 1.80 -11.74
CA LEU A 14 3.23 1.01 -12.99
C LEU A 14 4.56 0.32 -13.31
N HIS A 15 5.57 0.47 -12.44
CA HIS A 15 6.84 -0.24 -12.58
C HIS A 15 6.62 -1.75 -12.31
N PRO A 16 7.15 -2.64 -13.18
CA PRO A 16 7.07 -4.07 -12.95
C PRO A 16 7.72 -4.49 -11.63
N GLY A 17 7.09 -5.43 -10.93
CA GLY A 17 7.65 -6.07 -9.74
C GLY A 17 7.28 -5.43 -8.41
N GLY A 18 6.91 -4.15 -8.37
CA GLY A 18 6.45 -3.51 -7.13
C GLY A 18 6.73 -2.02 -6.99
N VAL A 19 6.70 -1.54 -5.75
CA VAL A 19 6.86 -0.13 -5.40
C VAL A 19 7.60 0.05 -4.08
N ASN A 20 8.48 1.05 -3.99
CA ASN A 20 9.06 1.50 -2.72
C ASN A 20 8.06 2.39 -1.99
N VAL A 21 7.79 2.10 -0.72
CA VAL A 21 6.79 2.77 0.11
C VAL A 21 7.45 3.35 1.34
N LEU A 22 7.23 4.65 1.58
CA LEU A 22 7.62 5.33 2.81
C LEU A 22 6.48 5.25 3.83
N PHE A 23 6.81 4.82 5.03
CA PHE A 23 5.89 4.74 6.16
C PHE A 23 5.97 6.01 7.02
N CYS A 24 4.94 6.25 7.85
CA CYS A 24 4.82 7.48 8.65
C CYS A 24 5.88 7.63 9.75
N ASP A 25 6.52 6.55 10.16
CA ASP A 25 7.65 6.50 11.09
C ASP A 25 9.02 6.65 10.38
N GLY A 26 9.03 6.78 9.05
CA GLY A 26 10.21 7.08 8.25
C GLY A 26 10.93 5.88 7.65
N HIS A 27 10.50 4.64 7.91
CA HIS A 27 11.07 3.48 7.21
C HIS A 27 10.57 3.37 5.78
N VAL A 28 11.38 2.75 4.92
CA VAL A 28 11.05 2.51 3.53
C VAL A 28 11.20 1.03 3.26
N ASP A 29 10.14 0.41 2.73
CA ASP A 29 10.18 -0.98 2.27
C ASP A 29 9.69 -1.11 0.83
N PHE A 30 10.19 -2.15 0.18
CA PHE A 30 9.75 -2.53 -1.15
C PHE A 30 8.58 -3.51 -1.05
N ILE A 31 7.46 -3.15 -1.66
CA ILE A 31 6.22 -3.93 -1.67
C ILE A 31 6.04 -4.54 -3.05
N GLN A 32 5.90 -5.87 -3.08
CA GLN A 32 5.76 -6.61 -4.34
C GLN A 32 4.42 -6.34 -5.01
N GLU A 33 4.38 -6.43 -6.35
CA GLU A 33 3.11 -6.32 -7.09
C GLU A 33 2.10 -7.42 -6.75
N THR A 34 2.57 -8.53 -6.16
CA THR A 34 1.79 -9.68 -5.73
C THR A 34 1.28 -9.62 -4.29
N VAL A 35 1.46 -8.49 -3.59
CA VAL A 35 1.00 -8.30 -2.21
C VAL A 35 -0.50 -8.60 -2.05
N ASP A 36 -0.89 -9.23 -0.94
CA ASP A 36 -2.31 -9.48 -0.65
C ASP A 36 -3.06 -8.14 -0.52
N PRO A 37 -4.14 -7.91 -1.28
CA PRO A 37 -4.91 -6.66 -1.22
C PRO A 37 -5.46 -6.32 0.17
N THR A 38 -5.68 -7.31 1.04
CA THR A 38 -6.12 -7.16 2.43
C THR A 38 -4.98 -6.58 3.27
N VAL A 39 -3.78 -7.15 3.15
CA VAL A 39 -2.58 -6.65 3.82
C VAL A 39 -2.27 -5.24 3.33
N TRP A 40 -2.29 -5.02 2.02
CA TRP A 40 -2.01 -3.72 1.41
C TRP A 40 -2.94 -2.60 1.91
N ARG A 41 -4.23 -2.92 2.04
CA ARG A 41 -5.22 -1.98 2.60
C ARG A 41 -4.98 -1.73 4.08
N GLY A 42 -4.60 -2.76 4.83
CA GLY A 42 -4.32 -2.67 6.26
C GLY A 42 -3.17 -1.72 6.58
N LEU A 43 -2.08 -1.81 5.81
CA LEU A 43 -0.93 -0.89 5.91
C LEU A 43 -1.30 0.58 5.68
N SER A 44 -2.32 0.83 4.86
CA SER A 44 -2.80 2.18 4.55
C SER A 44 -3.74 2.75 5.63
N THR A 45 -4.04 2.00 6.70
CA THR A 45 -4.92 2.47 7.77
C THR A 45 -4.16 3.09 8.94
N ARG A 46 -4.58 4.28 9.37
CA ARG A 46 -4.04 4.94 10.58
C ARG A 46 -4.64 4.40 11.89
N SER A 47 -5.86 3.86 11.83
CA SER A 47 -6.71 3.63 13.02
C SER A 47 -7.38 2.26 13.07
N ARG A 48 -6.86 1.26 12.35
CA ARG A 48 -7.34 -0.12 12.43
C ARG A 48 -6.24 -0.92 13.10
N GLY A 49 -6.52 -1.53 14.26
CA GLY A 49 -5.55 -2.20 15.13
C GLY A 49 -4.96 -3.49 14.56
N GLU A 50 -4.67 -3.50 13.26
CA GLU A 50 -4.10 -4.59 12.50
C GLU A 50 -2.59 -4.59 12.75
N VAL A 51 -2.10 -5.65 13.39
CA VAL A 51 -0.66 -5.88 13.53
C VAL A 51 -0.23 -6.70 12.32
N ILE A 52 0.40 -6.03 11.35
CA ILE A 52 0.89 -6.65 10.12
C ILE A 52 2.41 -6.77 10.23
N SER A 53 2.94 -7.99 10.10
CA SER A 53 4.39 -8.24 10.09
C SER A 53 4.99 -7.86 8.75
N SER A 54 6.26 -7.46 8.72
CA SER A 54 7.02 -7.16 7.50
C SER A 54 7.03 -8.30 6.49
N GLU A 55 6.98 -9.55 6.95
CA GLU A 55 6.99 -10.72 6.06
C GLU A 55 5.66 -10.92 5.32
N ALA A 56 4.61 -10.18 5.67
CA ALA A 56 3.30 -10.32 5.07
C ALA A 56 3.08 -9.44 3.83
N TYR A 57 4.00 -8.51 3.53
CA TYR A 57 3.86 -7.54 2.44
C TYR A 57 5.10 -7.37 1.56
#